data_AF-A0A3N1XHG8-F1
#
_entry.id   AF-A0A3N1XHG8-F1
#
_cell.length_a   1.000
_cell.length_b   1.000
_cell.length_c   1.000
_cell.angle_alpha   90.00
_cell.angle_beta   90.00
_cell.angle_gamma   90.00
#
_symmetry.space_group_name_H-M   'P 1'
#
loop_
_entity.id
_entity.type
_entity.pdbx_description
1 polymer ?
#
loop_
_entity_poly.entity_id
_entity_poly.type
_entity_poly.pdbx_seq_one_letter_code
_entity_poly.pdbx_strand_id
1 'polypeptide(L)'
;MNAPLLTPVPAWSALSPEALEAQFNPRLSVPDFTRYDEPRAAINSQARDTLDAVFDVAYGEHARRRLDIYRAPPRADGRPAPAHLFFHGGYWRALDKSAFAFVAAGLVEQGITAVIANYELCPGSNLDGVVDSALAAFAWLHRQGADHGIDPARLSIGGHSAGAHLCAAILAQDWQTYAGLEQAPPLAGATLISGVFDPRPAMYTSLNAQLQLTPEVAARNNMEQRLPRLAGPVTLLVGGEEPHHWIDLTLRYGRLLQIEGYAPDIHVLKDYNHFNLLDQYLAPESVISRAVKLHAGLP
;
A
#
# COMPACT_ATOMS: atom_id res chain seq x y z
N MET A 1 -15.31 -37.02 3.76
CA MET A 1 -14.26 -36.77 2.76
C MET A 1 -14.68 -35.56 1.96
N ASN A 2 -14.17 -34.37 2.29
CA ASN A 2 -14.42 -33.19 1.46
C ASN A 2 -13.54 -33.33 0.22
N ALA A 3 -14.16 -33.42 -0.96
CA ALA A 3 -13.42 -33.28 -2.20
C ALA A 3 -12.65 -31.96 -2.16
N PRO A 4 -11.38 -31.92 -2.58
CA PRO A 4 -10.67 -30.65 -2.68
C PRO A 4 -11.47 -29.76 -3.64
N LEU A 5 -11.91 -28.61 -3.15
CA LEU A 5 -12.43 -27.55 -4.02
C LEU A 5 -11.36 -27.31 -5.07
N LEU A 6 -11.63 -27.67 -6.32
CA LEU A 6 -10.78 -27.32 -7.46
C LEU A 6 -10.55 -25.82 -7.34
N THR A 7 -9.32 -25.41 -7.03
CA THR A 7 -8.96 -24.00 -7.01
C THR A 7 -9.24 -23.51 -8.42
N PRO A 8 -10.21 -22.59 -8.64
CA PRO A 8 -10.56 -22.20 -9.99
C PRO A 8 -9.31 -21.65 -10.67
N VAL A 9 -9.05 -22.16 -11.87
CA VAL A 9 -7.95 -21.71 -12.71
C VAL A 9 -8.09 -20.19 -12.90
N PRO A 10 -7.09 -19.37 -12.53
CA PRO A 10 -7.25 -17.92 -12.62
C PRO A 10 -7.49 -17.50 -14.07
N ALA A 11 -8.43 -16.59 -14.31
CA ALA A 11 -8.80 -16.15 -15.66
C ALA A 11 -7.59 -15.63 -16.46
N TRP A 12 -6.61 -15.02 -15.79
CA TRP A 12 -5.39 -14.51 -16.41
C TRP A 12 -4.48 -15.62 -16.98
N SER A 13 -4.61 -16.87 -16.52
CA SER A 13 -3.73 -17.97 -16.97
C SER A 13 -3.98 -18.43 -18.41
N ALA A 14 -5.12 -18.03 -19.01
CA ALA A 14 -5.45 -18.29 -20.40
C ALA A 14 -4.99 -17.18 -21.37
N LEU A 15 -4.38 -16.10 -20.85
CA LEU A 15 -3.93 -14.97 -21.66
C LEU A 15 -2.63 -15.31 -22.42
N SER A 16 -2.46 -14.71 -23.60
CA SER A 16 -1.16 -14.73 -24.30
C SER A 16 -0.12 -13.89 -23.54
N PRO A 17 1.18 -14.08 -23.79
CA PRO A 17 2.23 -13.24 -23.19
C PRO A 17 2.01 -11.73 -23.43
N GLU A 18 1.58 -11.34 -24.63
CA GLU A 18 1.30 -9.93 -24.97
C GLU A 18 0.10 -9.39 -24.19
N ALA A 19 -0.93 -10.21 -24.00
CA ALA A 19 -2.09 -9.84 -23.20
C ALA A 19 -1.73 -9.76 -21.70
N LEU A 20 -0.88 -10.63 -21.18
CA LEU A 20 -0.36 -10.54 -19.81
C LEU A 20 0.39 -9.23 -19.58
N GLU A 21 1.24 -8.83 -20.52
CA GLU A 21 1.92 -7.53 -20.49
C GLU A 21 0.93 -6.36 -20.48
N ALA A 22 -0.01 -6.33 -21.42
CA ALA A 22 -0.99 -5.26 -21.51
C ALA A 22 -1.88 -5.15 -20.25
N GLN A 23 -2.12 -6.26 -19.56
CA GLN A 23 -2.99 -6.34 -18.40
C GLN A 23 -2.27 -6.12 -17.06
N PHE A 24 -1.00 -6.51 -16.96
CA PHE A 24 -0.24 -6.51 -15.69
C PHE A 24 1.03 -5.65 -15.73
N ASN A 25 1.21 -4.82 -16.77
CA ASN A 25 2.28 -3.82 -16.80
C ASN A 25 1.66 -2.41 -16.91
N PRO A 26 1.48 -1.69 -15.78
CA PRO A 26 0.86 -0.38 -15.78
C PRO A 26 1.51 0.65 -16.71
N ARG A 27 2.82 0.53 -16.97
CA ARG A 27 3.54 1.44 -17.88
C ARG A 27 3.16 1.22 -19.36
N LEU A 28 2.70 0.02 -19.71
CA LEU A 28 2.17 -0.26 -21.05
C LEU A 28 0.71 0.17 -21.18
N SER A 29 -0.08 0.06 -20.11
CA SER A 29 -1.48 0.52 -20.13
C SER A 29 -1.62 2.05 -20.09
N VAL A 30 -0.61 2.76 -19.56
CA VAL A 30 -0.55 4.24 -19.56
C VAL A 30 0.80 4.69 -20.14
N PRO A 31 0.95 4.81 -21.47
CA PRO A 31 2.25 5.07 -22.10
C PRO A 31 2.93 6.38 -21.68
N ASP A 32 2.16 7.42 -21.35
CA ASP A 32 2.65 8.74 -20.94
C ASP A 32 2.57 8.93 -19.41
N PHE A 33 2.89 7.88 -18.64
CA PHE A 33 2.76 7.91 -17.17
C PHE A 33 3.67 8.96 -16.50
N THR A 34 4.78 9.34 -17.13
CA THR A 34 5.73 10.32 -16.58
C THR A 34 5.14 11.73 -16.46
N ARG A 35 4.10 12.06 -17.23
CA ARG A 35 3.41 13.36 -17.15
C ARG A 35 2.79 13.64 -15.77
N TYR A 36 2.55 12.60 -14.98
CA TYR A 36 2.00 12.72 -13.63
C TYR A 36 3.08 13.00 -12.58
N ASP A 37 4.35 12.72 -12.88
CA ASP A 37 5.45 12.93 -11.95
C ASP A 37 5.88 14.39 -11.90
N GLU A 38 5.82 15.10 -13.04
CA GLU A 38 6.27 16.49 -13.17
C GLU A 38 5.50 17.46 -12.24
N PRO A 39 4.15 17.49 -12.20
CA PRO A 39 3.43 18.35 -11.25
C PRO A 39 3.73 17.99 -9.79
N ARG A 40 3.96 16.70 -9.50
CA ARG A 40 4.24 16.22 -8.14
C ARG A 40 5.65 16.55 -7.69
N ALA A 41 6.61 16.70 -8.60
CA ALA A 41 7.99 17.01 -8.26
C ALA A 41 8.12 18.34 -7.48
N ALA A 42 7.40 19.38 -7.91
CA ALA A 42 7.38 20.66 -7.22
C ALA A 42 6.75 20.55 -5.82
N ILE A 43 5.62 19.83 -5.71
CA ILE A 43 4.93 19.60 -4.43
C ILE A 43 5.80 18.78 -3.49
N ASN A 44 6.49 17.75 -4.01
CA ASN A 44 7.42 16.92 -3.27
C ASN A 44 8.56 17.75 -2.68
N SER A 45 9.19 18.60 -3.49
CA SER A 45 10.27 19.48 -3.03
C SER A 45 9.76 20.42 -1.94
N GLN A 46 8.65 21.11 -2.19
CA GLN A 46 8.08 22.04 -1.22
C GLN A 46 7.74 21.35 0.10
N ALA A 47 7.05 20.20 0.06
CA ALA A 47 6.67 19.47 1.26
C ALA A 47 7.88 19.03 2.08
N ARG A 48 8.98 18.63 1.42
CA ARG A 48 10.24 18.27 2.09
C ARG A 48 10.97 19.47 2.70
N ASP A 49 10.83 20.64 2.09
CA ASP A 49 11.50 21.85 2.54
C ASP A 49 10.73 22.58 3.65
N THR A 50 9.39 22.47 3.68
CA THR A 50 8.55 23.33 4.52
C THR A 50 7.77 22.62 5.63
N LEU A 51 7.50 21.32 5.52
CA LEU A 51 6.77 20.60 6.57
C LEU A 51 7.70 20.24 7.74
N ASP A 52 7.16 20.17 8.96
CA ASP A 52 7.87 19.58 10.10
C ASP A 52 8.07 18.09 9.83
N ALA A 53 9.31 17.69 9.55
CA ALA A 53 9.65 16.34 9.16
C ALA A 53 10.92 15.80 9.81
N VAL A 54 10.94 14.49 10.05
CA VAL A 54 12.17 13.74 10.33
C VAL A 54 12.39 12.75 9.20
N PHE A 55 13.53 12.88 8.54
CA PHE A 55 13.89 12.05 7.40
C PHE A 55 14.72 10.84 7.80
N ASP A 56 14.62 9.77 7.02
CA ASP A 56 15.48 8.60 7.07
C ASP A 56 15.54 7.92 8.45
N VAL A 57 14.41 7.88 9.14
CA VAL A 57 14.29 7.14 10.41
C VAL A 57 14.39 5.64 10.11
N ALA A 58 15.36 4.97 10.74
CA ALA A 58 15.60 3.54 10.56
C ALA A 58 14.59 2.70 11.35
N TYR A 59 13.89 1.81 10.66
CA TYR A 59 13.02 0.81 11.27
C TYR A 59 13.60 -0.62 11.19
N GLY A 60 14.78 -0.77 10.61
CA GLY A 60 15.52 -2.02 10.51
C GLY A 60 16.94 -1.83 9.94
N GLU A 61 17.70 -2.91 9.93
CA GLU A 61 19.14 -2.88 9.60
C GLU A 61 19.41 -2.55 8.12
N HIS A 62 18.62 -3.10 7.20
CA HIS A 62 18.81 -2.89 5.77
C HIS A 62 18.71 -1.39 5.40
N ALA A 63 19.55 -0.92 4.49
CA ALA A 63 19.68 0.50 4.16
C ALA A 63 18.37 1.15 3.64
N ARG A 64 17.50 0.35 3.01
CA ARG A 64 16.17 0.79 2.55
C ARG A 64 15.07 0.70 3.61
N ARG A 65 15.31 0.10 4.79
CA ARG A 65 14.35 0.08 5.89
C ARG A 65 14.32 1.43 6.60
N ARG A 66 13.83 2.44 5.87
CA ARG A 66 13.81 3.86 6.24
C ARG A 66 12.43 4.44 5.98
N LEU A 67 11.98 5.34 6.85
CA LEU A 67 10.75 6.09 6.68
C LEU A 67 10.97 7.58 6.95
N ASP A 68 10.16 8.41 6.32
CA ASP A 68 10.06 9.84 6.59
C ASP A 68 8.76 10.12 7.35
N ILE A 69 8.84 10.90 8.42
CA ILE A 69 7.68 11.25 9.25
C ILE A 69 7.43 12.74 9.09
N TYR A 70 6.31 13.11 8.47
CA TYR A 70 5.84 14.48 8.31
C TYR A 70 4.72 14.73 9.32
N ARG A 71 4.98 15.56 10.33
CA ARG A 71 4.10 15.73 11.48
C ARG A 71 2.99 16.73 11.17
N ALA A 72 1.76 16.33 11.47
CA ALA A 72 0.68 17.29 11.61
C ALA A 72 0.69 17.93 13.01
N PRO A 73 0.17 19.16 13.15
CA PRO A 73 -0.01 19.78 14.46
C PRO A 73 -0.82 18.89 15.40
N PRO A 74 -0.54 18.92 16.72
CA PRO A 74 -1.39 18.25 17.71
C PRO A 74 -2.84 18.69 17.59
N ARG A 75 -3.75 17.81 18.01
CA ARG A 75 -5.18 18.12 18.05
C ARG A 75 -5.46 19.24 19.06
N ALA A 76 -6.63 19.87 18.93
CA ALA A 76 -7.08 20.91 19.86
C ALA A 76 -7.14 20.46 21.33
N ASP A 77 -7.28 19.15 21.58
CA ASP A 77 -7.25 18.54 22.91
C ASP A 77 -5.83 18.18 23.41
N GLY A 78 -4.79 18.60 22.69
CA GLY A 78 -3.38 18.37 23.03
C GLY A 78 -2.85 16.97 22.70
N ARG A 79 -3.70 16.06 22.21
CA ARG A 79 -3.26 14.70 21.82
C ARG A 79 -2.52 14.71 20.47
N PRO A 80 -1.66 13.71 20.22
CA PRO A 80 -1.06 13.52 18.91
C PRO A 80 -2.11 13.47 17.78
N ALA A 81 -1.72 13.99 16.62
CA ALA A 81 -2.49 13.79 15.40
C ALA A 81 -2.57 12.29 15.05
N PRO A 82 -3.67 11.81 14.44
CA PRO A 82 -3.70 10.48 13.84
C PRO A 82 -2.60 10.34 12.79
N ALA A 83 -2.11 9.11 12.58
CA ALA A 83 -1.03 8.84 11.65
C ALA A 83 -1.47 7.93 10.50
N HIS A 84 -0.84 8.10 9.34
CA HIS A 84 -1.04 7.28 8.16
C HIS A 84 0.29 6.78 7.61
N LEU A 85 0.54 5.47 7.70
CA LEU A 85 1.68 4.81 7.09
C LEU A 85 1.40 4.50 5.63
N PHE A 86 2.13 5.14 4.73
CA PHE A 86 2.01 4.97 3.29
C PHE A 86 3.18 4.18 2.70
N PHE A 87 2.86 3.16 1.90
CA PHE A 87 3.83 2.42 1.08
C PHE A 87 3.66 2.74 -0.42
N HIS A 88 4.76 3.11 -1.05
CA HIS A 88 4.77 3.44 -2.47
C HIS A 88 4.63 2.22 -3.40
N GLY A 89 4.25 2.46 -4.66
CA GLY A 89 4.21 1.45 -5.72
C GLY A 89 5.59 1.15 -6.34
N GLY A 90 5.63 0.81 -7.63
CA GLY A 90 6.89 0.52 -8.33
C GLY A 90 7.21 -0.97 -8.47
N TYR A 91 6.18 -1.83 -8.36
CA TYR A 91 6.29 -3.27 -8.60
C TYR A 91 7.39 -3.94 -7.75
N TRP A 92 7.59 -3.51 -6.50
CA TRP A 92 8.62 -4.03 -5.59
C TRP A 92 10.07 -3.92 -6.09
N ARG A 93 10.34 -3.21 -7.20
CA ARG A 93 11.67 -3.13 -7.85
C ARG A 93 12.19 -1.71 -8.03
N ALA A 94 11.39 -0.69 -7.73
CA ALA A 94 11.71 0.69 -8.04
C ALA A 94 11.06 1.68 -7.07
N LEU A 95 11.42 2.96 -7.26
CA LEU A 95 10.95 4.14 -6.55
C LEU A 95 11.54 4.32 -5.14
N ASP A 96 11.23 5.47 -4.55
CA ASP A 96 11.73 5.92 -3.27
C ASP A 96 10.69 6.82 -2.59
N LYS A 97 10.62 6.77 -1.26
CA LYS A 97 9.75 7.60 -0.41
C LYS A 97 9.84 9.10 -0.71
N SER A 98 10.99 9.59 -1.17
CA SER A 98 11.20 10.99 -1.54
C SER A 98 10.30 11.45 -2.71
N ALA A 99 9.86 10.54 -3.58
CA ALA A 99 8.95 10.85 -4.68
C ALA A 99 7.46 10.92 -4.27
N PHE A 100 7.15 10.72 -2.98
CA PHE A 100 5.78 10.64 -2.46
C PHE A 100 5.51 11.64 -1.33
N ALA A 101 6.36 12.65 -1.15
CA ALA A 101 6.12 13.73 -0.19
C ALA A 101 4.85 14.54 -0.48
N PHE A 102 4.31 14.50 -1.70
CA PHE A 102 3.01 15.08 -2.07
C PHE A 102 1.85 14.40 -1.31
N VAL A 103 1.98 13.12 -0.95
CA VAL A 103 1.02 12.43 -0.07
C VAL A 103 1.04 13.09 1.31
N ALA A 104 2.23 13.39 1.82
CA ALA A 104 2.38 14.09 3.09
C ALA A 104 1.81 15.53 3.04
N ALA A 105 2.02 16.25 1.92
CA ALA A 105 1.44 17.57 1.72
C ALA A 105 -0.08 17.56 1.91
N GLY A 106 -0.78 16.65 1.21
CA GLY A 106 -2.23 16.55 1.30
C GLY A 106 -2.75 16.08 2.66
N LEU A 107 -2.03 15.20 3.36
CA LEU A 107 -2.46 14.64 4.64
C LEU A 107 -2.18 15.57 5.83
N VAL A 108 -1.04 16.25 5.85
CA VAL A 108 -0.66 17.16 6.93
C VAL A 108 -1.61 18.36 6.99
N GLU A 109 -2.02 18.89 5.84
CA GLU A 109 -3.05 19.94 5.76
C GLU A 109 -4.41 19.51 6.34
N GLN A 110 -4.69 18.20 6.32
CA GLN A 110 -5.90 17.60 6.89
C GLN A 110 -5.72 17.21 8.37
N GLY A 111 -4.59 17.55 9.01
CA GLY A 111 -4.34 17.24 10.41
C GLY A 111 -3.93 15.79 10.66
N ILE A 112 -3.32 15.12 9.66
CA ILE A 112 -2.88 13.73 9.72
C ILE A 112 -1.36 13.67 9.53
N THR A 113 -0.66 13.06 10.50
CA THR A 113 0.78 12.80 10.39
C THR A 113 1.00 11.74 9.30
N ALA A 114 1.80 12.07 8.29
CA ALA A 114 2.12 11.14 7.20
C ALA A 114 3.45 10.44 7.47
N VAL A 115 3.47 9.12 7.37
CA VAL A 115 4.68 8.30 7.43
C VAL A 115 4.90 7.65 6.08
N ILE A 116 5.91 8.09 5.32
CA ILE A 116 6.19 7.57 3.98
C ILE A 116 7.36 6.59 4.08
N ALA A 117 7.10 5.31 3.86
CA ALA A 117 8.09 4.26 4.07
C ALA A 117 8.70 3.74 2.76
N ASN A 118 10.03 3.64 2.74
CA ASN A 118 10.73 2.74 1.83
C ASN A 118 10.65 1.31 2.35
N TYR A 119 10.95 0.37 1.46
CA TYR A 119 11.11 -1.04 1.74
C TYR A 119 12.22 -1.62 0.84
N GLU A 120 12.70 -2.82 1.16
CA GLU A 120 13.64 -3.55 0.31
C GLU A 120 13.12 -3.74 -1.11
N LEU A 121 13.99 -3.87 -2.12
CA LEU A 121 13.56 -3.99 -3.52
C LEU A 121 14.18 -5.21 -4.20
N CYS A 122 13.42 -5.83 -5.10
CA CYS A 122 13.94 -6.81 -6.04
C CYS A 122 14.91 -6.18 -7.05
N PRO A 123 15.96 -6.90 -7.49
CA PRO A 123 16.35 -8.26 -7.07
C PRO A 123 17.28 -8.29 -5.84
N GLY A 124 17.60 -7.13 -5.24
CA GLY A 124 18.47 -7.06 -4.05
C GLY A 124 17.93 -7.85 -2.86
N SER A 125 16.59 -7.93 -2.77
CA SER A 125 15.84 -8.84 -1.93
C SER A 125 14.81 -9.60 -2.76
N ASN A 126 14.28 -10.71 -2.26
CA ASN A 126 13.10 -11.34 -2.86
C ASN A 126 11.80 -10.74 -2.28
N LEU A 127 10.64 -11.11 -2.84
CA LEU A 127 9.35 -10.59 -2.38
C LEU A 127 9.05 -10.90 -0.89
N ASP A 128 9.61 -11.98 -0.33
CA ASP A 128 9.48 -12.26 1.11
C ASP A 128 10.18 -11.17 1.95
N GLY A 129 11.39 -10.75 1.58
CA GLY A 129 12.11 -9.65 2.24
C GLY A 129 11.46 -8.28 2.04
N VAL A 130 10.83 -8.07 0.87
CA VAL A 130 10.01 -6.88 0.61
C VAL A 130 8.78 -6.84 1.52
N VAL A 131 8.05 -7.95 1.65
CA VAL A 131 6.92 -8.07 2.58
C VAL A 131 7.35 -7.91 4.03
N ASP A 132 8.45 -8.55 4.44
CA ASP A 132 9.00 -8.41 5.80
C ASP A 132 9.36 -6.95 6.13
N SER A 133 9.85 -6.18 5.16
CA SER A 133 10.11 -4.75 5.37
C SER A 133 8.85 -3.98 5.77
N ALA A 134 7.70 -4.25 5.13
CA ALA A 134 6.43 -3.61 5.48
C ALA A 134 5.92 -4.04 6.85
N LEU A 135 6.02 -5.35 7.16
CA LEU A 135 5.65 -5.87 8.48
C LEU A 135 6.53 -5.25 9.58
N ALA A 136 7.83 -5.13 9.33
CA ALA A 136 8.78 -4.53 10.25
C ALA A 136 8.51 -3.04 10.48
N ALA A 137 8.19 -2.27 9.43
CA ALA A 137 7.85 -0.85 9.54
C ALA A 137 6.61 -0.63 10.41
N PHE A 138 5.55 -1.41 10.18
CA PHE A 138 4.32 -1.34 10.98
C PHE A 138 4.59 -1.73 12.43
N ALA A 139 5.28 -2.85 12.68
CA ALA A 139 5.64 -3.27 14.03
C ALA A 139 6.54 -2.25 14.75
N TRP A 140 7.47 -1.61 14.02
CA TRP A 140 8.35 -0.59 14.56
C TRP A 140 7.55 0.66 14.99
N LEU A 141 6.59 1.12 14.19
CA LEU A 141 5.72 2.24 14.57
C LEU A 141 4.90 1.94 15.83
N HIS A 142 4.44 0.70 16.00
CA HIS A 142 3.76 0.30 17.24
C HIS A 142 4.67 0.28 18.48
N ARG A 143 5.97 0.01 18.31
CA ARG A 143 6.93 -0.04 19.43
C ARG A 143 7.58 1.31 19.73
N GLN A 144 7.88 2.11 18.71
CA GLN A 144 8.75 3.29 18.79
C GLN A 144 8.11 4.56 18.21
N GLY A 145 6.92 4.46 17.59
CA GLY A 145 6.26 5.62 16.97
C GLY A 145 5.94 6.75 17.96
N ALA A 146 5.70 6.41 19.23
CA ALA A 146 5.43 7.40 20.28
C ALA A 146 6.57 8.42 20.45
N ASP A 147 7.83 7.97 20.31
CA ASP A 147 9.02 8.84 20.38
C ASP A 147 9.07 9.86 19.24
N HIS A 148 8.30 9.62 18.19
CA HIS A 148 8.17 10.49 17.02
C HIS A 148 6.85 11.27 17.00
N GLY A 149 6.03 11.20 18.05
CA GLY A 149 4.74 11.87 18.14
C GLY A 149 3.61 11.14 17.41
N ILE A 150 3.75 9.83 17.19
CA ILE A 150 2.71 8.99 16.59
C ILE A 150 1.98 8.24 17.71
N ASP A 151 0.65 8.31 17.71
CA ASP A 151 -0.21 7.47 18.54
C ASP A 151 -0.48 6.13 17.83
N PRO A 152 0.08 5.00 18.28
CA PRO A 152 -0.10 3.71 17.62
C PRO A 152 -1.56 3.23 17.61
N ALA A 153 -2.39 3.68 18.55
CA ALA A 153 -3.82 3.33 18.57
C ALA A 153 -4.61 4.04 17.44
N ARG A 154 -3.98 5.00 16.77
CA ARG A 154 -4.57 5.82 15.71
C ARG A 154 -3.73 5.78 14.43
N LEU A 155 -3.01 4.68 14.24
CA LEU A 155 -2.25 4.41 13.03
C LEU A 155 -3.14 3.72 12.00
N SER A 156 -3.31 4.38 10.86
CA SER A 156 -3.87 3.78 9.64
C SER A 156 -2.74 3.44 8.68
N ILE A 157 -3.03 2.55 7.72
CA ILE A 157 -2.10 2.19 6.65
C ILE A 157 -2.71 2.51 5.28
N GLY A 158 -1.86 2.77 4.30
CA GLY A 158 -2.28 2.90 2.92
C GLY A 158 -1.13 2.60 1.98
N GLY A 159 -1.47 2.30 0.74
CA GLY A 159 -0.45 2.03 -0.25
C GLY A 159 -1.00 1.96 -1.64
N HIS A 160 -0.12 2.16 -2.61
CA HIS A 160 -0.44 2.13 -4.03
C HIS A 160 0.25 0.97 -4.74
N SER A 161 -0.48 0.25 -5.59
CA SER A 161 0.09 -0.80 -6.44
C SER A 161 0.78 -1.89 -5.60
N ALA A 162 2.10 -2.04 -5.74
CA ALA A 162 2.92 -2.87 -4.87
C ALA A 162 2.76 -2.52 -3.37
N GLY A 163 2.60 -1.24 -3.01
CA GLY A 163 2.36 -0.82 -1.64
C GLY A 163 1.01 -1.24 -1.06
N ALA A 164 -0.04 -1.32 -1.90
CA ALA A 164 -1.31 -1.90 -1.48
C ALA A 164 -1.18 -3.41 -1.21
N HIS A 165 -0.36 -4.12 -1.99
CA HIS A 165 -0.01 -5.51 -1.68
C HIS A 165 0.68 -5.64 -0.32
N LEU A 166 1.58 -4.72 0.03
CA LEU A 166 2.25 -4.68 1.34
C LEU A 166 1.27 -4.43 2.50
N CYS A 167 0.32 -3.50 2.32
CA CYS A 167 -0.74 -3.28 3.31
C CYS A 167 -1.67 -4.50 3.47
N ALA A 168 -1.98 -5.21 2.38
CA ALA A 168 -2.73 -6.47 2.47
C ALA A 168 -1.95 -7.57 3.20
N ALA A 169 -0.61 -7.59 3.05
CA ALA A 169 0.24 -8.49 3.83
C ALA A 169 0.24 -8.15 5.33
N ILE A 170 0.22 -6.87 5.69
CA ILE A 170 0.03 -6.41 7.09
C ILE A 170 -1.32 -6.89 7.64
N LEU A 171 -2.39 -6.76 6.86
CA LEU A 171 -3.72 -7.24 7.26
C LEU A 171 -3.73 -8.76 7.48
N ALA A 172 -3.04 -9.54 6.64
CA ALA A 172 -3.04 -10.99 6.68
C ALA A 172 -1.95 -11.63 7.57
N GLN A 173 -1.14 -10.82 8.25
CA GLN A 173 -0.06 -11.32 9.10
C GLN A 173 -0.60 -11.88 10.42
N ASP A 174 -0.04 -13.00 10.85
CA ASP A 174 -0.20 -13.48 12.22
C ASP A 174 0.76 -12.71 13.14
N TRP A 175 0.25 -11.61 13.71
CA TRP A 175 1.05 -10.70 14.52
C TRP A 175 1.52 -11.29 15.85
N GLN A 176 0.82 -12.28 16.41
CA GLN A 176 1.26 -12.97 17.64
C GLN A 176 2.55 -13.76 17.44
N THR A 177 2.84 -14.13 16.18
CA THR A 177 4.07 -14.84 15.81
C THR A 177 5.15 -13.91 15.25
N TYR A 178 4.85 -12.63 15.05
CA TYR A 178 5.76 -11.68 14.39
C TYR A 178 6.43 -10.76 15.40
N ALA A 179 7.78 -10.78 15.40
CA ALA A 179 8.62 -9.83 16.14
C ALA A 179 8.28 -9.68 17.64
N GLY A 180 7.80 -10.76 18.29
CA GLY A 180 7.56 -10.80 19.74
C GLY A 180 6.41 -9.93 20.23
N LEU A 181 5.49 -9.50 19.35
CA LEU A 181 4.27 -8.80 19.79
C LEU A 181 3.34 -9.77 20.52
N GLU A 182 3.01 -9.48 21.78
CA GLU A 182 2.13 -10.32 22.60
C GLU A 182 0.67 -10.32 22.11
N GLN A 183 0.28 -9.25 21.40
CA GLN A 183 -1.07 -9.05 20.87
C GLN A 183 -0.99 -8.47 19.47
N ALA A 184 -2.05 -8.69 18.68
CA ALA A 184 -2.19 -8.02 17.41
C ALA A 184 -2.24 -6.50 17.62
N PRO A 185 -1.39 -5.72 16.94
CA PRO A 185 -1.40 -4.26 17.07
C PRO A 185 -2.73 -3.68 16.57
N PRO A 186 -3.24 -2.60 17.17
CA PRO A 186 -4.46 -1.96 16.68
C PRO A 186 -4.25 -1.36 15.29
N LEU A 187 -5.28 -1.37 14.45
CA LEU A 187 -5.27 -0.71 13.15
C LEU A 187 -6.49 0.21 13.05
N ALA A 188 -6.25 1.49 12.76
CA ALA A 188 -7.32 2.48 12.60
C ALA A 188 -8.05 2.34 11.26
N GLY A 189 -7.38 1.83 10.23
CA GLY A 189 -7.96 1.48 8.93
C GLY A 189 -6.92 1.26 7.84
N ALA A 190 -7.33 0.68 6.72
CA ALA A 190 -6.48 0.44 5.55
C ALA A 190 -7.06 1.06 4.28
N THR A 191 -6.24 1.81 3.53
CA THR A 191 -6.62 2.39 2.22
C THR A 191 -5.74 1.80 1.12
N LEU A 192 -6.25 0.82 0.40
CA LEU A 192 -5.48 0.04 -0.58
C LEU A 192 -5.86 0.46 -2.00
N ILE A 193 -4.88 0.99 -2.73
CA ILE A 193 -5.09 1.71 -3.98
C ILE A 193 -4.44 0.91 -5.12
N SER A 194 -5.24 0.42 -6.07
CA SER A 194 -4.82 -0.30 -7.29
C SER A 194 -3.84 -1.45 -7.05
N GLY A 195 -4.11 -2.28 -6.03
CA GLY A 195 -3.14 -3.24 -5.51
C GLY A 195 -2.88 -4.51 -6.34
N VAL A 196 -1.64 -5.02 -6.22
CA VAL A 196 -1.21 -6.29 -6.85
C VAL A 196 -1.46 -7.47 -5.89
N PHE A 197 -2.73 -7.80 -5.64
CA PHE A 197 -3.08 -8.80 -4.63
C PHE A 197 -2.68 -10.24 -5.00
N ASP A 198 -2.61 -10.55 -6.30
CA ASP A 198 -2.01 -11.77 -6.84
C ASP A 198 -0.73 -11.43 -7.63
N PRO A 199 0.47 -11.76 -7.12
CA PRO A 199 1.72 -11.45 -7.80
C PRO A 199 2.07 -12.46 -8.92
N ARG A 200 1.36 -13.59 -9.03
CA ARG A 200 1.70 -14.66 -9.98
C ARG A 200 1.71 -14.24 -11.46
N PRO A 201 0.79 -13.39 -11.96
CA PRO A 201 0.84 -12.92 -13.35
C PRO A 201 2.16 -12.24 -13.69
N ALA A 202 2.76 -11.53 -12.73
CA ALA A 202 4.00 -10.78 -12.95
C ALA A 202 5.18 -11.69 -13.36
N MET A 203 5.16 -12.98 -12.96
CA MET A 203 6.17 -13.97 -13.37
C MET A 203 6.27 -14.15 -14.89
N TYR A 204 5.17 -13.89 -15.59
CA TYR A 204 5.01 -14.11 -17.03
C TYR A 204 5.10 -12.81 -17.83
N THR A 205 5.54 -11.72 -17.20
CA THR A 205 5.80 -10.43 -17.84
C THR A 205 7.30 -10.15 -17.86
N SER A 206 7.73 -9.22 -18.70
CA SER A 206 9.08 -8.67 -18.78
C SER A 206 9.57 -8.07 -17.46
N LEU A 207 8.66 -7.68 -16.57
CA LEU A 207 8.99 -7.22 -15.23
C LEU A 207 9.76 -8.30 -14.46
N ASN A 208 9.49 -9.59 -14.69
CA ASN A 208 10.10 -10.68 -13.94
C ASN A 208 11.62 -10.78 -14.13
N ALA A 209 12.18 -10.18 -15.19
CA ALA A 209 13.63 -10.07 -15.36
C ALA A 209 14.29 -9.32 -14.17
N GLN A 210 13.58 -8.38 -13.54
CA GLN A 210 14.03 -7.68 -12.34
C GLN A 210 13.39 -8.20 -11.06
N LEU A 211 12.14 -8.66 -11.11
CA LEU A 211 11.46 -9.18 -9.91
C LEU A 211 12.04 -10.51 -9.44
N GLN A 212 12.50 -11.34 -10.37
CA GLN A 212 13.01 -12.70 -10.13
C GLN A 212 12.07 -13.54 -9.26
N LEU A 213 10.75 -13.41 -9.46
CA LEU A 213 9.76 -14.20 -8.74
C LEU A 213 9.85 -15.65 -9.18
N THR A 214 9.92 -16.54 -8.18
CA THR A 214 9.69 -17.98 -8.36
C THR A 214 8.23 -18.32 -8.07
N PRO A 215 7.70 -19.44 -8.60
CA PRO A 215 6.34 -19.89 -8.29
C PRO A 215 6.05 -19.99 -6.79
N GLU A 216 7.03 -20.44 -6.00
CA GLU A 216 6.91 -20.61 -4.55
C GLU A 216 6.81 -19.26 -3.84
N VAL A 217 7.69 -18.31 -4.19
CA VAL A 217 7.69 -16.95 -3.62
C VAL A 217 6.39 -16.23 -3.99
N ALA A 218 5.96 -16.31 -5.26
CA ALA A 218 4.72 -15.70 -5.72
C ALA A 218 3.49 -16.31 -5.03
N ALA A 219 3.45 -17.63 -4.85
CA ALA A 219 2.36 -18.31 -4.16
C ALA A 219 2.27 -17.91 -2.67
N ARG A 220 3.40 -17.85 -1.95
CA ARG A 220 3.43 -17.42 -0.54
C ARG A 220 2.98 -15.97 -0.34
N ASN A 221 3.23 -15.12 -1.34
CA ASN A 221 2.90 -13.70 -1.30
C ASN A 221 1.61 -13.36 -2.06
N ASN A 222 0.78 -14.35 -2.38
CA ASN A 222 -0.55 -14.11 -2.95
C ASN A 222 -1.56 -13.78 -1.83
N MET A 223 -1.98 -12.51 -1.77
CA MET A 223 -2.91 -12.02 -0.75
C MET A 223 -4.33 -12.51 -0.97
N GLU A 224 -4.67 -13.00 -2.15
CA GLU A 224 -5.97 -13.64 -2.41
C GLU A 224 -6.06 -15.07 -1.85
N GLN A 225 -4.97 -15.59 -1.30
CA GLN A 225 -4.90 -16.90 -0.64
C GLN A 225 -4.56 -16.78 0.85
N ARG A 226 -4.50 -15.54 1.38
CA ARG A 226 -4.16 -15.26 2.77
C ARG A 226 -5.30 -14.52 3.45
N LEU A 227 -5.80 -15.11 4.54
CA LEU A 227 -6.93 -14.54 5.27
C LEU A 227 -6.48 -13.31 6.07
N PRO A 228 -7.23 -12.20 6.04
CA PRO A 228 -6.98 -11.05 6.90
C PRO A 228 -7.17 -11.43 8.38
N ARG A 229 -6.22 -11.06 9.22
CA ARG A 229 -6.17 -11.34 10.67
C ARG A 229 -6.23 -10.08 11.52
N LEU A 230 -6.02 -8.91 10.93
CA LEU A 230 -6.05 -7.63 11.62
C LEU A 230 -7.40 -6.93 11.42
N ALA A 231 -8.12 -6.70 12.51
CA ALA A 231 -9.39 -5.98 12.46
C ALA A 231 -9.19 -4.49 12.15
N GLY A 232 -10.06 -3.95 11.31
CA GLY A 232 -10.09 -2.53 10.96
C GLY A 232 -10.95 -2.29 9.71
N PRO A 233 -11.45 -1.05 9.49
CA PRO A 233 -12.12 -0.71 8.25
C PRO A 233 -11.14 -0.78 7.08
N VAL A 234 -11.60 -1.27 5.93
CA VAL A 234 -10.79 -1.40 4.72
C VAL A 234 -11.49 -0.66 3.59
N THR A 235 -10.76 0.24 2.93
CA THR A 235 -11.19 0.89 1.69
C THR A 235 -10.32 0.40 0.55
N LEU A 236 -10.95 -0.12 -0.50
CA LEU A 236 -10.30 -0.59 -1.71
C LEU A 236 -10.63 0.38 -2.85
N LEU A 237 -9.62 0.85 -3.56
CA LEU A 237 -9.81 1.73 -4.71
C LEU A 237 -9.06 1.20 -5.92
N VAL A 238 -9.61 1.41 -7.11
CA VAL A 238 -8.93 1.17 -8.39
C VAL A 238 -9.41 2.17 -9.43
N GLY A 239 -8.53 2.54 -10.37
CA GLY A 239 -8.91 3.38 -11.50
C GLY A 239 -9.78 2.62 -12.49
N GLY A 240 -10.83 3.28 -13.01
CA GLY A 240 -11.73 2.72 -14.01
C GLY A 240 -11.11 2.63 -15.41
N GLU A 241 -10.02 3.35 -15.67
CA GLU A 241 -9.24 3.27 -16.90
C GLU A 241 -8.09 2.24 -16.82
N GLU A 242 -7.97 1.51 -15.71
CA GLU A 242 -6.99 0.43 -15.59
C GLU A 242 -7.41 -0.81 -16.38
N PRO A 243 -6.46 -1.67 -16.81
CA PRO A 243 -6.81 -2.91 -17.49
C PRO A 243 -7.78 -3.77 -16.66
N HIS A 244 -8.71 -4.44 -17.32
CA HIS A 244 -9.78 -5.19 -16.64
C HIS A 244 -9.25 -6.23 -15.65
N HIS A 245 -8.17 -6.96 -15.98
CA HIS A 245 -7.59 -7.90 -15.04
C HIS A 245 -6.89 -7.24 -13.84
N TRP A 246 -6.50 -5.96 -13.97
CA TRP A 246 -6.01 -5.17 -12.85
C TRP A 246 -7.15 -4.74 -11.93
N ILE A 247 -8.26 -4.28 -12.51
CA ILE A 247 -9.50 -4.00 -11.76
C ILE A 247 -9.98 -5.24 -11.02
N ASP A 248 -9.92 -6.41 -11.67
CA ASP A 248 -10.27 -7.69 -11.06
C ASP A 248 -9.42 -8.06 -9.84
N LEU A 249 -8.16 -7.61 -9.73
CA LEU A 249 -7.36 -7.84 -8.50
C LEU A 249 -8.07 -7.21 -7.30
N THR A 250 -8.47 -5.94 -7.43
CA THR A 250 -9.16 -5.20 -6.37
C THR A 250 -10.52 -5.83 -6.05
N LEU A 251 -11.31 -6.18 -7.06
CA LEU A 251 -12.63 -6.78 -6.85
C LEU A 251 -12.55 -8.18 -6.21
N ARG A 252 -11.59 -9.01 -6.64
CA ARG A 252 -11.41 -10.36 -6.07
C ARG A 252 -10.89 -10.30 -4.63
N TYR A 253 -9.96 -9.40 -4.33
CA TYR A 253 -9.51 -9.19 -2.95
C TYR A 253 -10.64 -8.64 -2.06
N GLY A 254 -11.42 -7.68 -2.55
CA GLY A 254 -12.60 -7.17 -1.84
C GLY A 254 -13.64 -8.26 -1.57
N ARG A 255 -13.84 -9.18 -2.52
CA ARG A 255 -14.72 -10.34 -2.33
C ARG A 255 -14.19 -11.30 -1.26
N LEU A 256 -12.88 -11.55 -1.22
CA LEU A 256 -12.25 -12.33 -0.15
C LEU A 256 -12.50 -11.69 1.21
N LEU A 257 -12.26 -10.39 1.35
CA LEU A 257 -12.51 -9.66 2.60
C LEU A 257 -13.98 -9.80 3.06
N GLN A 258 -14.94 -9.67 2.15
CA GLN A 258 -16.37 -9.87 2.44
C GLN A 258 -16.69 -11.29 2.93
N ILE A 259 -16.10 -12.31 2.32
CA ILE A 259 -16.28 -13.72 2.74
C ILE A 259 -15.75 -13.93 4.16
N GLU A 260 -14.65 -13.27 4.52
CA GLU A 260 -14.02 -13.32 5.85
C GLU A 260 -14.66 -12.35 6.86
N GLY A 261 -15.83 -11.80 6.55
CA GLY A 261 -16.63 -11.01 7.48
C GLY A 261 -16.26 -9.52 7.58
N TYR A 262 -15.36 -9.02 6.75
CA TYR A 262 -15.09 -7.59 6.63
C TYR A 262 -16.20 -6.93 5.79
N ALA A 263 -16.42 -5.64 6.03
CA ALA A 263 -17.28 -4.80 5.19
C ALA A 263 -16.41 -3.77 4.43
N PRO A 264 -15.62 -4.20 3.43
CA PRO A 264 -14.76 -3.28 2.70
C PRO A 264 -15.60 -2.28 1.89
N ASP A 265 -15.17 -1.03 1.89
CA ASP A 265 -15.70 0.02 1.03
C ASP A 265 -14.92 0.02 -0.30
N ILE A 266 -15.58 -0.35 -1.40
CA ILE A 266 -14.90 -0.66 -2.68
C ILE A 266 -15.30 0.37 -3.74
N HIS A 267 -14.30 1.00 -4.36
CA HIS A 267 -14.48 2.06 -5.34
C HIS A 267 -13.75 1.75 -6.66
N VAL A 268 -14.48 1.82 -7.77
CA VAL A 268 -13.91 1.89 -9.13
C VAL A 268 -14.09 3.31 -9.64
N LEU A 269 -12.98 4.02 -9.80
CA LEU A 269 -13.00 5.45 -10.07
C LEU A 269 -12.85 5.73 -11.56
N LYS A 270 -14.01 5.92 -12.21
CA LYS A 270 -14.18 5.94 -13.67
C LYS A 270 -13.09 6.66 -14.46
N ASP A 271 -12.75 7.90 -14.08
CA ASP A 271 -11.89 8.79 -14.87
C ASP A 271 -10.43 8.78 -14.39
N TYR A 272 -10.03 7.73 -13.68
CA TYR A 272 -8.67 7.56 -13.17
C TYR A 272 -8.03 6.30 -13.74
N ASN A 273 -6.74 6.41 -14.01
CA ASN A 273 -5.84 5.30 -14.33
C ASN A 273 -4.87 5.05 -13.18
N HIS A 274 -3.97 4.09 -13.36
CA HIS A 274 -3.05 3.62 -12.33
C HIS A 274 -2.17 4.72 -11.71
N PHE A 275 -1.90 5.82 -12.43
CA PHE A 275 -0.95 6.85 -12.00
C PHE A 275 -1.62 8.12 -11.46
N ASN A 276 -2.69 8.62 -12.09
CA ASN A 276 -3.38 9.84 -11.63
C ASN A 276 -4.29 9.60 -10.41
N LEU A 277 -4.61 8.33 -10.10
CA LEU A 277 -5.41 7.98 -8.91
C LEU A 277 -4.82 8.54 -7.61
N LEU A 278 -3.49 8.65 -7.54
CA LEU A 278 -2.75 9.21 -6.41
C LEU A 278 -2.96 10.72 -6.21
N ASP A 279 -3.35 11.47 -7.25
CA ASP A 279 -3.62 12.91 -7.12
C ASP A 279 -4.79 13.19 -6.18
N GLN A 280 -5.62 12.18 -5.89
CA GLN A 280 -6.67 12.30 -4.91
C GLN A 280 -6.14 12.61 -3.49
N TYR A 281 -4.89 12.29 -3.14
CA TYR A 281 -4.32 12.75 -1.88
C TYR A 281 -4.21 14.28 -1.80
N LEU A 282 -4.11 14.98 -2.95
CA LEU A 282 -4.01 16.44 -3.02
C LEU A 282 -5.38 17.14 -3.06
N ALA A 283 -6.48 16.38 -3.09
CA ALA A 283 -7.84 16.89 -3.08
C ALA A 283 -8.55 16.45 -1.78
N PRO A 284 -8.84 17.36 -0.82
CA PRO A 284 -9.40 17.00 0.48
C PRO A 284 -10.77 16.28 0.42
N GLU A 285 -11.54 16.54 -0.63
CA GLU A 285 -12.88 15.95 -0.84
C GLU A 285 -12.86 14.71 -1.75
N SER A 286 -11.67 14.26 -2.15
CA SER A 286 -11.53 13.04 -2.94
C SER A 286 -11.99 11.80 -2.17
N VAL A 287 -12.13 10.67 -2.87
CA VAL A 287 -12.51 9.42 -2.22
C VAL A 287 -11.37 8.93 -1.33
N ILE A 288 -10.11 9.04 -1.77
CA ILE A 288 -8.94 8.64 -0.98
C ILE A 288 -8.80 9.51 0.28
N SER A 289 -8.85 10.83 0.16
CA SER A 289 -8.72 11.74 1.30
C SER A 289 -9.83 11.52 2.32
N ARG A 290 -11.08 11.34 1.88
CA ARG A 290 -12.21 11.02 2.78
C ARG A 290 -12.04 9.67 3.48
N ALA A 291 -11.55 8.64 2.77
CA ALA A 291 -11.27 7.35 3.39
C ALA A 291 -10.19 7.45 4.47
N VAL A 292 -9.09 8.16 4.21
CA VAL A 292 -8.02 8.34 5.19
C VAL A 292 -8.48 9.18 6.39
N LYS A 293 -9.28 10.25 6.17
CA LYS A 293 -9.90 11.02 7.25
C LYS A 293 -10.84 10.18 8.11
N LEU A 294 -11.66 9.33 7.49
CA LEU A 294 -12.55 8.41 8.19
C LEU A 294 -11.77 7.48 9.12
N HIS A 295 -10.72 6.84 8.60
CA HIS A 295 -9.83 5.97 9.39
C HIS A 295 -9.12 6.75 10.51
N ALA A 296 -8.80 8.01 10.27
CA ALA A 296 -8.20 8.92 11.25
C ALA A 296 -9.20 9.43 12.33
N GLY A 297 -10.51 9.16 12.19
CA GLY A 297 -11.54 9.68 13.08
C GLY A 297 -11.65 11.21 13.01
N LEU A 298 -11.50 11.75 11.80
CA LEU A 298 -11.64 13.18 11.48
C LEU A 298 -12.92 13.41 10.66
N PRO A 299 -13.52 14.61 10.73
CA PRO A 299 -14.72 14.96 9.97
C PRO A 299 -14.51 15.01 8.45
#